data_AF-A0A2V9H8L5-F1
#
_entry.id   AF-A0A2V9H8L5-F1
#
_cell.length_a   1.000
_cell.length_b   1.000
_cell.length_c   1.000
_cell.angle_alpha   90.00
_cell.angle_beta   90.00
_cell.angle_gamma   90.00
#
_symmetry.space_group_name_H-M   'P 1'
#
loop_
_entity.id
_entity.type
_entity.pdbx_description
1 polymer ?
#
loop_
_entity_poly.entity_id
_entity_poly.type
_entity_poly.pdbx_seq_one_letter_code
_entity_poly.pdbx_strand_id
1 'polypeptide(L)'
;MKTFEVQIRYRDRNEEMVESTVKVEASSLPGAVGKAAREFVKGLDRKQRFDMNKNGLDITAKSVGTTGSAEAETSKEAAAG
;
A
#
# COMPACT_ATOMS: atom_id res chain seq x y z
N MET A 1 16.05 2.68 12.95
CA MET A 1 15.17 2.42 11.78
C MET A 1 14.16 3.55 11.68
N LYS A 2 13.57 3.78 10.49
CA LYS A 2 12.51 4.79 10.32
C LYS A 2 11.16 4.08 10.29
N THR A 3 10.13 4.76 10.77
CA THR A 3 8.75 4.26 10.71
C THR A 3 8.06 4.82 9.48
N PHE A 4 7.38 3.96 8.75
CA PHE A 4 6.58 4.33 7.58
C PHE A 4 5.15 3.86 7.80
N GLU A 5 4.19 4.67 7.38
CA GLU A 5 2.79 4.28 7.32
C GLU A 5 2.49 3.88 5.88
N VAL A 6 2.07 2.63 5.70
CA VAL A 6 1.70 2.07 4.40
C VAL A 6 0.22 1.73 4.43
N GLN A 7 -0.52 2.34 3.51
CA GLN A 7 -1.92 2.07 3.26
C GLN A 7 -2.02 1.20 2.01
N ILE A 8 -2.73 0.10 2.11
CA ILE A 8 -2.94 -0.88 1.04
C ILE A 8 -4.44 -0.96 0.80
N ARG A 9 -4.86 -0.81 -0.46
CA ARG A 9 -6.27 -0.85 -0.86
C ARG A 9 -6.47 -1.73 -2.08
N TYR A 10 -7.53 -2.52 -2.06
CA TYR A 10 -8.02 -3.22 -3.25
C TYR A 10 -9.54 -3.28 -3.23
N ARG A 11 -10.15 -3.38 -4.41
CA ARG A 11 -11.58 -3.61 -4.53
C ARG A 11 -11.86 -5.12 -4.51
N ASP A 12 -12.79 -5.55 -3.67
CA ASP A 12 -13.20 -6.95 -3.61
C ASP A 12 -14.28 -7.29 -4.67
N ARG A 13 -14.74 -8.54 -4.67
CA ARG A 13 -15.80 -9.04 -5.57
C ARG A 13 -17.18 -8.43 -5.34
N ASN A 14 -17.42 -7.84 -4.17
CA ASN A 14 -18.68 -7.17 -3.82
C ASN A 14 -18.60 -5.66 -4.11
N GLU A 15 -17.55 -5.22 -4.81
CA GLU A 15 -17.21 -3.81 -5.04
C GLU A 15 -16.89 -3.02 -3.76
N GLU A 16 -16.66 -3.72 -2.65
CA GLU A 16 -16.25 -3.12 -1.39
C GLU A 16 -14.76 -2.76 -1.44
N MET A 17 -14.43 -1.54 -1.03
CA MET A 17 -13.04 -1.12 -0.91
C MET A 17 -12.48 -1.68 0.39
N VAL A 18 -11.58 -2.65 0.28
CA VAL A 18 -10.84 -3.18 1.42
C VAL A 18 -9.60 -2.33 1.63
N GLU A 19 -9.49 -1.74 2.81
CA GLU A 19 -8.36 -0.89 3.20
C GLU A 19 -7.63 -1.46 4.42
N SER A 20 -6.30 -1.43 4.37
CA SER A 20 -5.44 -1.78 5.49
C SER A 20 -4.30 -0.78 5.63
N THR A 21 -4.21 -0.13 6.79
CA THR A 21 -3.12 0.79 7.12
C THR A 21 -2.23 0.16 8.18
N VAL A 22 -0.94 0.05 7.89
CA VAL A 22 0.05 -0.58 8.75
C VAL A 22 1.27 0.32 8.94
N LYS A 23 1.79 0.37 10.18
CA LYS A 23 3.04 1.05 10.50
C LYS A 23 4.18 0.03 10.47
N VAL A 24 5.18 0.29 9.64
CA VAL A 24 6.30 -0.62 9.40
C VAL A 24 7.62 0.10 9.68
N GLU A 25 8.46 -0.52 10.51
CA GLU A 25 9.84 -0.11 10.68
C GLU A 25 10.72 -0.70 9.57
N ALA A 26 11.46 0.17 8.88
CA ALA A 26 12.39 -0.22 7.83
C ALA A 26 13.54 0.80 7.70
N SER A 27 14.57 0.41 6.94
CA SER A 27 15.69 1.30 6.60
C SER A 27 15.34 2.29 5.48
N SER A 28 14.35 1.97 4.64
CA SER A 28 13.94 2.79 3.48
C SER A 28 12.45 2.61 3.15
N LEU A 29 11.87 3.57 2.41
CA LEU A 29 10.47 3.53 1.99
C LEU A 29 10.16 2.33 1.05
N PRO A 30 10.98 2.00 0.04
CA PRO A 30 10.76 0.78 -0.75
C PRO A 30 10.81 -0.50 0.08
N GLY A 31 11.68 -0.54 1.11
CA GLY A 31 11.75 -1.66 2.04
C GLY A 31 10.49 -1.79 2.90
N ALA A 32 9.93 -0.67 3.36
CA ALA A 32 8.68 -0.66 4.11
C ALA A 32 7.49 -1.11 3.25
N VAL A 33 7.38 -0.60 2.01
CA VAL A 33 6.33 -1.00 1.06
C VAL A 33 6.42 -2.50 0.77
N GLY A 34 7.61 -3.02 0.45
CA GLY A 34 7.80 -4.43 0.16
C GLY A 34 7.46 -5.33 1.36
N LYS A 35 7.80 -4.91 2.58
CA LYS A 35 7.45 -5.65 3.81
C LYS A 35 5.94 -5.63 4.07
N ALA A 36 5.31 -4.46 4.03
CA ALA A 36 3.87 -4.29 4.22
C ALA A 36 3.05 -5.10 3.19
N ALA A 37 3.39 -4.99 1.90
CA ALA A 37 2.70 -5.70 0.84
C ALA A 37 2.82 -7.23 1.00
N ARG A 38 4.01 -7.74 1.38
CA ARG A 38 4.21 -9.17 1.61
C ARG A 38 3.39 -9.68 2.79
N GLU A 39 3.35 -8.96 3.89
CA GLU A 39 2.56 -9.34 5.07
C GLU A 39 1.07 -9.30 4.77
N PHE A 40 0.60 -8.27 4.06
CA PHE A 40 -0.78 -8.14 3.61
C PHE A 40 -1.20 -9.33 2.73
N VAL A 41 -0.46 -9.59 1.64
CA VAL A 41 -0.80 -10.68 0.71
C VAL A 41 -0.75 -12.05 1.40
N LYS A 42 0.16 -12.24 2.36
CA LYS A 42 0.22 -13.47 3.16
C LYS A 42 -1.05 -13.68 4.00
N GLY A 43 -1.64 -12.62 4.53
CA GLY A 43 -2.88 -12.66 5.31
C GLY A 43 -4.15 -12.88 4.49
N LEU A 44 -4.11 -12.69 3.16
CA LEU A 44 -5.27 -12.88 2.29
C LEU A 44 -5.55 -14.35 1.99
N ASP A 45 -6.84 -14.69 1.92
CA ASP A 45 -7.31 -15.99 1.45
C ASP A 45 -7.21 -16.15 -0.09
N ARG A 46 -7.52 -17.35 -0.60
CA ARG A 46 -7.45 -17.64 -2.06
C ARG A 46 -8.37 -16.75 -2.89
N LYS A 47 -9.56 -16.39 -2.38
CA LYS A 47 -10.56 -15.58 -3.10
C LYS A 47 -10.13 -14.12 -3.12
N GLN A 48 -9.72 -13.59 -1.97
CA GLN A 48 -9.21 -12.23 -1.82
C GLN A 48 -7.96 -11.99 -2.67
N ARG A 49 -7.02 -12.95 -2.73
CA ARG A 49 -5.88 -12.85 -3.65
C ARG A 49 -6.29 -12.81 -5.11
N PHE A 50 -7.29 -13.60 -5.51
CA PHE A 50 -7.81 -13.58 -6.87
C PHE A 50 -8.44 -12.23 -7.20
N ASP A 51 -9.27 -11.70 -6.29
CA ASP A 51 -9.96 -10.41 -6.48
C ASP A 51 -8.93 -9.26 -6.53
N MET A 52 -7.96 -9.25 -5.63
CA MET A 52 -6.83 -8.31 -5.63
C MET A 52 -6.04 -8.38 -6.93
N ASN A 53 -5.66 -9.57 -7.41
CA ASN A 53 -4.91 -9.71 -8.67
C ASN A 53 -5.72 -9.27 -9.89
N LYS A 54 -7.06 -9.38 -9.83
CA LYS A 54 -7.96 -8.99 -10.91
C LYS A 54 -8.21 -7.48 -10.93
N ASN A 55 -8.40 -6.87 -9.77
CA ASN A 55 -8.83 -5.49 -9.62
C ASN A 55 -7.67 -4.52 -9.37
N GLY A 56 -6.47 -5.05 -9.09
CA GLY A 56 -5.30 -4.27 -8.74
C GLY A 56 -5.17 -4.02 -7.25
N LEU A 57 -3.98 -3.57 -6.86
CA LEU A 57 -3.62 -3.24 -5.48
C LEU A 57 -3.01 -1.84 -5.47
N ASP A 58 -3.69 -0.90 -4.83
CA ASP A 58 -3.17 0.45 -4.60
C ASP A 58 -2.36 0.48 -3.32
N ILE A 59 -1.15 1.03 -3.39
CA ILE A 59 -0.27 1.16 -2.23
C ILE A 59 0.18 2.62 -2.09
N THR A 60 -0.18 3.23 -0.97
CA THR A 60 0.28 4.57 -0.58
C THR A 60 1.20 4.44 0.62
N ALA A 61 2.38 5.07 0.58
CA ALA A 61 3.32 5.03 1.69
C ALA A 61 3.85 6.42 2.02
N LYS A 62 3.92 6.73 3.32
CA LYS A 62 4.48 7.98 3.84
C LYS A 62 5.43 7.71 5.01
N SER A 63 6.52 8.47 5.10
CA SER A 63 7.40 8.39 6.27
C SER A 63 6.73 9.07 7.47
N VAL A 64 6.72 8.38 8.61
CA VAL A 64 6.21 8.93 9.86
C VAL A 64 7.41 9.52 10.61
N GLY A 65 7.65 10.82 10.44
CA GLY A 65 8.68 11.56 11.17
C GLY A 65 8.27 13.02 11.33
N THR A 66 8.04 13.44 12.59
CA THR A 66 7.77 14.79 13.11
C THR A 66 7.10 15.79 12.16
N THR A 67 5.82 16.08 12.46
CA THR A 67 4.99 17.21 11.98
C THR A 67 4.71 17.33 10.48
N GLY A 68 3.42 17.33 10.14
CA GLY A 68 2.92 17.89 8.88
C GLY A 68 2.10 16.89 8.07
N SER A 69 0.78 17.08 8.08
CA SER A 69 -0.10 16.62 6.99
C SER A 69 0.54 16.94 5.64
N ALA A 70 0.62 15.96 4.76
CA ALA A 70 0.80 16.20 3.34
C ALA A 70 0.08 15.09 2.59
N GLU A 71 -0.99 15.51 1.90
CA GLU A 71 -1.75 14.75 0.92
C GLU A 71 -0.83 14.00 -0.05
N ALA A 72 -1.20 12.77 -0.35
CA ALA A 72 -0.63 12.03 -1.48
C ALA A 72 -1.26 12.55 -2.78
N GLU A 73 -0.84 13.73 -3.23
CA GLU A 73 -0.88 14.09 -4.65
C GLU A 73 0.43 13.65 -5.29
N THR A 74 0.35 12.72 -6.23
CA THR A 74 0.82 12.87 -7.62
C THR A 74 1.15 11.49 -8.22
N SER A 75 0.16 10.92 -8.90
CA SER A 75 0.42 10.01 -10.02
C SER A 75 0.72 10.90 -11.23
N LYS A 76 2.00 11.16 -11.50
CA LYS A 76 2.46 11.55 -12.83
C LYS A 76 3.28 10.41 -13.38
N GLU A 77 2.59 9.48 -14.03
CA GLU A 77 3.18 8.54 -14.96
C GLU A 77 3.72 9.32 -16.15
N ALA A 78 5.03 9.23 -16.34
CA ALA A 78 5.73 9.74 -17.49
C ALA A 78 5.50 8.77 -18.67
N ALA A 79 4.89 9.25 -19.73
CA ALA A 79 4.93 8.61 -21.04
C ALA A 79 5.38 9.65 -22.08
N ALA A 80 6.67 9.60 -22.42
CA ALA A 80 7.21 10.13 -23.66
C ALA A 80 7.84 8.94 -24.38
N GLY A 81 7.26 8.61 -25.54
CA GLY A 81 7.69 7.58 -26.48
C GLY A 81 6.91 7.75 -27.75
#